data_AF-A0A8J8DHJ7-F1
#
_entry.id   AF-A0A8J8DHJ7-F1
#
_cell.length_a   1.000
_cell.length_b   1.000
_cell.length_c   1.000
_cell.angle_alpha   90.00
_cell.angle_beta   90.00
_cell.angle_gamma   90.00
#
_symmetry.space_group_name_H-M   'P 1'
#
loop_
_entity.id
_entity.type
_entity.pdbx_description
1 polymer ?
#
loop_
_entity_poly.entity_id
_entity_poly.type
_entity_poly.pdbx_seq_one_letter_code
_entity_poly.pdbx_strand_id
1 'polypeptide(L)'
;MKRVVIALGGNAILQRGQKGTYEEQMTNVMKTAKQIVDIILDGDYEVVITHGNGPQIGALLLHMDAGQQIHGIPAQPMDVAGAMTQGQIGYMIQQAIRNELKRRGVERPVATIVTQTLVDKNDPAFQNPSKPVGPFYDEETAKKLAREKGWTVIEDSGRG
;
A
#
# COMPACT_ATOMS: atom_id res chain seq x y z
N MET A 1 26.16 11.27 -11.59
CA MET A 1 24.75 10.91 -11.36
C MET A 1 24.66 9.41 -11.08
N LYS A 2 24.24 9.04 -9.86
CA LYS A 2 24.06 7.67 -9.39
C LYS A 2 22.57 7.34 -9.37
N ARG A 3 22.19 6.07 -9.54
CA ARG A 3 20.79 5.63 -9.42
C ARG A 3 20.54 5.04 -8.04
N VAL A 4 19.44 5.45 -7.40
CA VAL A 4 19.00 4.95 -6.10
C VAL A 4 17.56 4.45 -6.20
N VAL A 5 17.29 3.32 -5.55
CA VAL A 5 15.94 2.78 -5.38
C VAL A 5 15.52 3.00 -3.93
N ILE A 6 14.41 3.69 -3.72
CA ILE A 6 13.84 3.98 -2.40
C ILE A 6 12.61 3.10 -2.21
N ALA A 7 12.66 2.19 -1.23
CA ALA A 7 11.53 1.35 -0.85
C ALA A 7 10.80 1.94 0.37
N LEU A 8 9.62 2.50 0.15
CA LEU A 8 8.80 3.10 1.19
C LEU A 8 8.05 2.03 1.99
N GLY A 9 8.22 2.05 3.32
CA GLY A 9 7.45 1.22 4.23
C GLY A 9 6.01 1.71 4.41
N GLY A 10 5.16 0.90 5.06
CA GLY A 10 3.75 1.25 5.32
C GLY A 10 3.58 2.59 6.05
N ASN A 11 4.49 2.92 6.98
CA ASN A 11 4.49 4.19 7.73
C ASN A 11 4.66 5.44 6.86
N ALA A 12 5.20 5.30 5.64
CA ALA A 12 5.30 6.41 4.70
C ALA A 12 3.93 6.87 4.17
N ILE A 13 2.92 6.01 4.32
CA ILE A 13 1.55 6.22 3.82
C ILE A 13 0.57 6.22 5.01
N LEU A 14 0.65 5.26 5.92
CA LEU A 14 -0.24 5.16 7.08
C LEU A 14 0.54 4.86 8.36
N GLN A 15 0.44 5.74 9.35
CA GLN A 15 1.10 5.57 10.65
C GLN A 15 0.28 4.69 11.59
N ARG A 16 0.94 4.11 12.59
CA ARG A 16 0.29 3.32 13.65
C ARG A 16 -0.77 4.16 14.37
N GLY A 17 -1.97 3.60 14.52
CA GLY A 17 -3.09 4.23 15.22
C GLY A 17 -3.95 5.17 14.35
N GLN A 18 -3.56 5.43 13.11
CA GLN A 18 -4.41 6.16 12.15
C GLN A 18 -5.51 5.26 11.58
N LYS A 19 -6.63 5.87 11.19
CA LYS A 19 -7.79 5.14 10.66
C LYS A 19 -7.63 4.76 9.20
N GLY A 20 -6.72 5.42 8.48
CA GLY A 20 -6.53 5.19 7.05
C GLY A 20 -7.37 6.10 6.17
N THR A 21 -7.80 7.27 6.68
CA THR A 21 -8.53 8.22 5.82
C THR A 21 -7.63 8.74 4.69
N TYR A 22 -8.25 9.26 3.63
CA TYR A 22 -7.51 9.87 2.54
C TYR A 22 -6.62 11.02 3.04
N GLU A 23 -7.14 11.86 3.93
CA GLU A 23 -6.45 13.02 4.47
C GLU A 23 -5.22 12.62 5.31
N GLU A 24 -5.36 11.59 6.14
CA GLU A 24 -4.26 11.03 6.92
C GLU A 24 -3.17 10.50 5.99
N GLN A 25 -3.56 9.70 4.99
CA GLN A 25 -2.63 9.10 4.04
C GLN A 25 -1.91 10.15 3.20
N MET A 26 -2.66 11.13 2.66
CA MET A 26 -2.10 12.21 1.86
C MET A 26 -1.16 13.09 2.69
N THR A 27 -1.49 13.36 3.96
CA THR A 27 -0.61 14.12 4.87
C THR A 27 0.72 13.41 5.09
N ASN A 28 0.71 12.09 5.28
CA ASN A 28 1.94 11.31 5.43
C ASN A 28 2.75 11.28 4.14
N VAL A 29 2.08 11.05 3.01
CA VAL A 29 2.73 11.04 1.68
C VAL A 29 3.36 12.39 1.37
N MET A 30 2.74 13.52 1.72
CA MET A 30 3.33 14.85 1.57
C MET A 30 4.60 15.03 2.42
N LYS A 31 4.66 14.48 3.63
CA LYS A 31 5.88 14.51 4.46
C LYS A 31 6.99 13.67 3.82
N THR A 32 6.66 12.47 3.36
CA THR A 32 7.58 11.58 2.64
C THR A 32 8.10 12.24 1.35
N ALA A 33 7.23 12.89 0.59
CA ALA A 33 7.58 13.57 -0.66
C ALA A 33 8.63 14.66 -0.46
N LYS A 34 8.57 15.43 0.64
CA LYS A 34 9.60 16.43 0.96
C LYS A 34 11.00 15.81 1.04
N GLN A 35 11.13 14.71 1.77
CA GLN A 35 12.40 13.99 1.95
C GLN A 35 12.91 13.41 0.63
N ILE A 36 12.01 12.85 -0.19
CA ILE A 36 12.38 12.33 -1.51
C ILE A 36 12.85 13.47 -2.42
N VAL A 37 12.18 14.62 -2.39
CA VAL A 37 12.59 15.77 -3.19
C VAL A 37 13.92 16.35 -2.70
N ASP A 38 14.22 16.32 -1.40
CA ASP A 38 15.56 16.67 -0.89
C ASP A 38 16.64 15.80 -1.57
N ILE A 39 16.44 14.49 -1.65
CA ILE A 39 17.35 13.55 -2.32
C ILE A 39 17.46 13.83 -3.84
N ILE A 40 16.33 14.12 -4.50
CA ILE A 40 16.31 14.45 -5.93
C ILE A 40 17.12 15.72 -6.21
N LEU A 41 17.05 16.72 -5.32
CA LEU A 41 17.65 18.03 -5.51
C LEU A 41 19.10 18.14 -5.02
N ASP A 42 19.59 17.16 -4.28
CA ASP A 42 21.03 16.99 -4.00
C ASP A 42 21.86 16.85 -5.30
N GLY A 43 21.20 16.62 -6.45
CA GLY A 43 21.79 16.67 -7.79
C GLY A 43 22.56 15.41 -8.19
N ASP A 44 22.88 14.54 -7.22
CA ASP A 44 23.65 13.33 -7.43
C ASP A 44 22.82 12.09 -7.77
N TYR A 45 21.49 12.14 -7.63
CA TYR A 45 20.64 10.95 -7.69
C TYR A 45 19.56 10.95 -8.78
N GLU A 46 19.49 9.85 -9.53
CA GLU A 46 18.28 9.38 -10.21
C GLU A 46 17.49 8.48 -9.26
N VAL A 47 16.27 8.87 -8.93
CA VAL A 47 15.45 8.17 -7.93
C VAL A 47 14.40 7.30 -8.61
N VAL A 48 14.34 6.03 -8.21
CA VAL A 48 13.24 5.10 -8.45
C VAL A 48 12.57 4.82 -7.12
N ILE A 49 11.23 4.80 -7.09
CA ILE A 49 10.46 4.65 -5.85
C ILE A 49 9.62 3.37 -5.93
N THR A 50 9.64 2.59 -4.86
CA THR A 50 8.70 1.49 -4.60
C THR A 50 8.03 1.72 -3.26
N HIS A 51 6.94 1.00 -2.98
CA HIS A 51 6.22 1.12 -1.72
C HIS A 51 5.54 -0.20 -1.33
N GLY A 52 5.25 -0.35 -0.04
CA GLY A 52 4.30 -1.36 0.44
C GLY A 52 2.85 -0.91 0.24
N ASN A 53 1.90 -1.86 0.31
CA ASN A 53 0.46 -1.59 0.18
C ASN A 53 -0.41 -2.30 1.24
N GLY A 54 0.20 -2.95 2.24
CA GLY A 54 -0.50 -3.86 3.17
C GLY A 54 -1.79 -3.29 3.79
N PRO A 55 -1.74 -2.10 4.42
CA PRO A 55 -2.95 -1.47 4.95
C PRO A 55 -3.98 -1.12 3.87
N GLN A 56 -3.53 -0.64 2.71
CA GLN A 56 -4.40 -0.19 1.63
C GLN A 56 -5.13 -1.36 0.96
N ILE A 57 -4.41 -2.44 0.63
CA ILE A 57 -5.02 -3.64 0.03
C ILE A 57 -5.95 -4.32 1.03
N GLY A 58 -5.56 -4.31 2.31
CA GLY A 58 -6.39 -4.76 3.41
C GLY A 58 -7.74 -4.05 3.48
N ALA A 59 -7.72 -2.72 3.51
CA ALA A 59 -8.95 -1.91 3.53
C ALA A 59 -9.81 -2.13 2.28
N LEU A 60 -9.18 -2.24 1.10
CA LEU A 60 -9.89 -2.48 -0.15
C LEU A 60 -10.57 -3.86 -0.18
N LEU A 61 -9.91 -4.91 0.31
CA LEU A 61 -10.50 -6.24 0.43
C LEU A 61 -11.73 -6.24 1.33
N LEU A 62 -11.71 -5.47 2.43
CA LEU A 62 -12.88 -5.30 3.29
C LEU A 62 -14.02 -4.54 2.62
N HIS A 63 -13.73 -3.49 1.86
CA HIS A 63 -14.76 -2.78 1.10
C HIS A 63 -15.45 -3.70 0.09
N MET A 64 -14.67 -4.54 -0.62
CA MET A 64 -15.21 -5.47 -1.60
C MET A 64 -16.03 -6.58 -0.94
N ASP A 65 -15.56 -7.12 0.18
CA ASP A 65 -16.30 -8.09 0.97
C ASP A 65 -17.63 -7.51 1.48
N ALA A 66 -17.61 -6.30 2.06
CA ALA A 66 -18.83 -5.62 2.50
C ALA A 66 -19.78 -5.32 1.32
N GLY A 67 -19.25 -4.88 0.18
CA GLY A 67 -20.03 -4.64 -1.04
C GLY A 67 -20.71 -5.91 -1.56
N GLN A 68 -20.02 -7.05 -1.50
CA GLN A 68 -20.61 -8.33 -1.87
C GLN A 68 -21.71 -8.77 -0.91
N GLN A 69 -21.48 -8.65 0.41
CA GLN A 69 -22.44 -9.09 1.43
C GLN A 69 -23.69 -8.22 1.50
N ILE A 70 -23.53 -6.89 1.40
CA ILE A 70 -24.63 -5.93 1.60
C ILE A 70 -25.37 -5.66 0.29
N HIS A 71 -24.65 -5.63 -0.83
CA HIS A 71 -25.18 -5.17 -2.12
C HIS A 71 -25.10 -6.19 -3.25
N GLY A 72 -24.54 -7.39 -3.01
CA GLY A 72 -24.35 -8.40 -4.05
C GLY A 72 -23.35 -8.00 -5.14
N ILE A 73 -22.51 -6.99 -4.89
CA ILE A 73 -21.50 -6.52 -5.84
C ILE A 73 -20.31 -7.50 -5.80
N PRO A 74 -19.92 -8.16 -6.91
CA PRO A 74 -18.86 -9.16 -6.89
C PRO A 74 -17.51 -8.59 -6.41
N ALA A 75 -16.89 -9.23 -5.42
CA ALA A 75 -15.53 -8.92 -5.02
C ALA A 75 -14.53 -9.29 -6.13
N GLN A 76 -13.47 -8.50 -6.26
CA GLN A 76 -12.38 -8.77 -7.19
C GLN A 76 -11.29 -9.62 -6.52
N PRO A 77 -10.51 -10.39 -7.29
CA PRO A 77 -9.40 -11.18 -6.75
C PRO A 77 -8.25 -10.28 -6.26
N MET A 78 -7.36 -10.85 -5.44
CA MET A 78 -6.30 -10.10 -4.74
C MET A 78 -5.30 -9.42 -5.67
N ASP A 79 -5.02 -9.98 -6.85
CA ASP A 79 -4.15 -9.38 -7.88
C ASP A 79 -4.77 -8.10 -8.45
N VAL A 80 -6.08 -8.10 -8.73
CA VAL A 80 -6.83 -6.91 -9.16
C VAL A 80 -6.87 -5.87 -8.03
N ALA A 81 -7.11 -6.29 -6.79
CA ALA A 81 -7.01 -5.40 -5.63
C ALA A 81 -5.61 -4.78 -5.51
N GLY A 82 -4.57 -5.58 -5.73
CA GLY A 82 -3.18 -5.14 -5.80
C GLY A 82 -2.99 -4.04 -6.85
N ALA A 83 -3.48 -4.26 -8.08
CA ALA A 83 -3.42 -3.27 -9.15
C ALA A 83 -4.16 -1.96 -8.80
N MET A 84 -5.35 -2.06 -8.18
CA MET A 84 -6.09 -0.88 -7.70
C MET A 84 -5.29 -0.08 -6.67
N THR A 85 -4.62 -0.76 -5.72
CA THR A 85 -3.79 -0.06 -4.72
C THR A 85 -2.54 0.59 -5.30
N GLN A 86 -1.97 0.07 -6.39
CA GLN A 86 -0.89 0.75 -7.11
C GLN A 86 -1.37 2.08 -7.70
N GLY A 87 -2.58 2.10 -8.29
CA GLY A 87 -3.21 3.31 -8.78
C GLY A 87 -3.47 4.33 -7.66
N GLN A 88 -4.06 3.88 -6.55
CA GLN A 88 -4.34 4.73 -5.38
C GLN A 88 -3.07 5.34 -4.78
N ILE A 89 -2.08 4.52 -4.45
CA ILE A 89 -0.87 4.97 -3.75
C ILE A 89 0.03 5.77 -4.71
N GLY A 90 0.21 5.28 -5.92
CA GLY A 90 0.98 5.97 -6.95
C GLY A 90 0.43 7.34 -7.29
N TYR A 91 -0.90 7.49 -7.37
CA TYR A 91 -1.55 8.79 -7.51
C TYR A 91 -1.14 9.78 -6.41
N MET A 92 -1.25 9.36 -5.13
CA MET A 92 -0.88 10.22 -4.00
C MET A 92 0.61 10.61 -4.04
N ILE A 93 1.49 9.63 -4.24
CA ILE A 93 2.95 9.84 -4.26
C ILE A 93 3.35 10.75 -5.41
N GLN A 94 2.92 10.44 -6.64
CA GLN A 94 3.32 11.22 -7.81
C GLN A 94 2.81 12.66 -7.72
N GLN A 95 1.59 12.86 -7.22
CA GLN A 95 1.02 14.20 -7.02
C GLN A 95 1.80 14.97 -5.97
N ALA A 96 2.09 14.36 -4.81
CA ALA A 96 2.81 15.02 -3.73
C ALA A 96 4.24 15.40 -4.14
N ILE A 97 4.97 14.50 -4.81
CA ILE A 97 6.34 14.77 -5.29
C ILE A 97 6.32 15.86 -6.36
N ARG A 98 5.43 15.78 -7.35
CA ARG A 98 5.34 16.79 -8.41
C ARG A 98 5.00 18.17 -7.84
N ASN A 99 4.08 18.25 -6.87
CA ASN A 99 3.74 19.50 -6.20
C ASN A 99 4.93 20.06 -5.41
N GLU A 100 5.68 19.21 -4.71
CA GLU A 100 6.85 19.62 -3.95
C GLU A 100 8.01 20.07 -4.85
N LEU A 101 8.27 19.39 -5.96
CA LEU A 101 9.23 19.82 -6.98
C LEU A 101 8.86 21.20 -7.55
N LYS A 102 7.59 21.36 -7.95
CA LYS A 102 7.08 22.64 -8.47
C LYS A 102 7.19 23.76 -7.44
N ARG A 103 6.90 23.48 -6.16
CA ARG A 103 7.07 24.44 -5.04
C ARG A 103 8.52 24.92 -4.91
N ARG A 104 9.49 24.08 -5.29
CA ARG A 104 10.93 24.39 -5.30
C ARG A 104 11.44 24.90 -6.65
N GLY A 105 10.54 25.24 -7.58
CA GLY A 105 10.90 25.78 -8.89
C GLY A 105 11.51 24.76 -9.86
N VAL A 106 11.28 23.46 -9.62
CA VAL A 106 11.85 22.38 -10.42
C VAL A 106 10.75 21.70 -11.20
N GLU A 107 10.84 21.75 -12.53
CA GLU A 107 9.97 21.01 -13.44
C GLU A 107 10.63 19.68 -13.79
N ARG A 108 10.09 18.58 -13.24
CA ARG A 108 10.54 17.22 -13.53
C ARG A 108 9.35 16.28 -13.60
N PRO A 109 9.27 15.40 -14.62
CA PRO A 109 8.18 14.44 -14.73
C PRO A 109 8.24 13.41 -13.60
N VAL A 110 7.06 13.03 -13.10
CA VAL A 110 6.88 11.98 -12.10
C VAL A 110 5.73 11.10 -12.60
N ALA A 111 5.95 9.78 -12.64
CA ALA A 111 4.97 8.83 -13.15
C ALA A 111 4.92 7.57 -12.29
N THR A 112 3.72 7.04 -12.13
CA THR A 112 3.48 5.70 -11.58
C THR A 112 3.20 4.75 -12.74
N ILE A 113 3.80 3.57 -12.69
CA ILE A 113 3.60 2.52 -13.70
C ILE A 113 3.01 1.30 -12.99
N VAL A 114 1.85 0.83 -13.48
CA VAL A 114 1.28 -0.44 -13.01
C VAL A 114 2.27 -1.56 -13.33
N THR A 115 2.63 -2.32 -12.31
CA THR A 115 3.73 -3.28 -12.35
C THR A 115 3.24 -4.67 -11.97
N GLN A 116 3.55 -5.65 -12.82
CA GLN A 116 3.34 -7.08 -12.55
C GLN A 116 4.66 -7.69 -12.08
N THR A 117 4.59 -8.59 -11.09
CA THR A 117 5.75 -9.31 -10.58
C THR A 117 5.53 -10.81 -10.79
N LEU A 118 6.39 -11.44 -11.59
CA LEU A 118 6.35 -12.89 -11.78
C LEU A 118 6.82 -13.58 -10.49
N VAL A 119 6.13 -14.66 -10.13
CA VAL A 119 6.44 -15.52 -9.00
C VAL A 119 6.46 -16.98 -9.46
N ASP A 120 7.17 -17.85 -8.74
CA ASP A 120 7.17 -19.29 -9.03
C ASP A 120 5.81 -19.89 -8.66
N LYS A 121 5.13 -20.53 -9.61
CA LYS A 121 3.84 -21.21 -9.38
C LYS A 121 3.91 -22.31 -8.31
N ASN A 122 5.10 -22.83 -8.03
CA ASN A 122 5.34 -23.88 -7.04
C ASN A 122 5.90 -23.33 -5.72
N ASP A 123 5.88 -22.00 -5.51
CA ASP A 123 6.41 -21.39 -4.30
C ASP A 123 5.69 -21.95 -3.03
N PRO A 124 6.44 -22.45 -2.02
CA PRO A 124 5.85 -22.97 -0.79
C PRO A 124 4.97 -21.95 -0.04
N ALA A 125 5.15 -20.65 -0.29
CA ALA A 125 4.31 -19.59 0.28
C ALA A 125 2.82 -19.74 -0.10
N PHE A 126 2.49 -20.38 -1.22
CA PHE A 126 1.09 -20.66 -1.58
C PHE A 126 0.43 -21.69 -0.66
N GLN A 127 1.21 -22.58 -0.05
CA GLN A 127 0.70 -23.59 0.89
C GLN A 127 0.67 -23.07 2.34
N ASN A 128 1.46 -22.04 2.65
CA ASN A 128 1.55 -21.46 3.99
C ASN A 128 1.56 -19.92 3.94
N PRO A 129 0.38 -19.27 3.80
CA PRO A 129 0.30 -17.82 3.73
C PRO A 129 0.74 -17.19 5.06
N SER A 130 1.84 -16.46 5.03
CA SER A 130 2.47 -15.84 6.21
C SER A 130 2.36 -14.32 6.27
N LYS A 131 1.91 -13.68 5.18
CA LYS A 131 1.84 -12.22 5.09
C LYS A 131 0.44 -11.72 5.51
N PRO A 132 0.32 -10.99 6.64
CA PRO A 132 -0.96 -10.43 7.03
C PRO A 132 -1.34 -9.26 6.11
N VAL A 133 -2.64 -9.17 5.82
CA VAL A 133 -3.29 -8.07 5.11
C VAL A 133 -4.62 -7.79 5.80
N GLY A 134 -5.11 -6.55 5.72
CA GLY A 134 -6.34 -6.16 6.43
C GLY A 134 -6.06 -5.40 7.73
N PRO A 135 -7.12 -5.02 8.46
CA PRO A 135 -6.99 -4.48 9.79
C PRO A 135 -6.64 -5.59 10.78
N PHE A 136 -6.27 -5.16 11.98
CA PHE A 136 -6.14 -6.05 13.12
C PHE A 136 -7.50 -6.33 13.73
N TYR A 137 -7.71 -7.59 14.14
CA TYR A 137 -8.90 -8.06 14.84
C TYR A 137 -8.48 -8.53 16.24
N ASP A 138 -9.41 -8.53 17.19
CA ASP A 138 -9.25 -9.37 18.38
C ASP A 138 -9.39 -10.86 18.00
N GLU A 139 -8.87 -11.72 18.87
CA GLU A 139 -8.81 -13.17 18.63
C GLU A 139 -10.21 -13.78 18.39
N GLU A 140 -11.23 -13.30 19.09
CA GLU A 140 -12.61 -13.80 18.96
C GLU A 140 -13.18 -13.49 17.57
N THR A 141 -13.03 -12.23 17.13
CA THR A 141 -13.47 -11.77 15.82
C THR A 141 -12.70 -12.46 14.70
N ALA A 142 -11.39 -12.61 14.84
CA ALA A 142 -10.55 -13.32 13.87
C ALA A 142 -11.00 -14.78 13.69
N LYS A 143 -11.22 -15.51 14.80
CA LYS A 143 -11.70 -16.90 14.76
C LYS A 143 -13.10 -17.02 14.15
N LYS A 144 -13.99 -16.05 14.41
CA LYS A 144 -15.32 -16.02 13.79
C LYS A 144 -15.23 -15.86 12.28
N LEU A 145 -14.48 -14.85 11.81
CA LEU A 145 -14.30 -14.59 10.38
C LEU A 145 -13.61 -15.75 9.66
N ALA A 146 -12.64 -16.40 10.30
CA ALA A 146 -11.99 -17.59 9.76
C ALA A 146 -12.99 -18.72 9.49
N ARG A 147 -13.92 -18.97 10.42
CA ARG A 147 -14.97 -19.99 10.25
C ARG A 147 -16.00 -19.62 9.19
N GLU A 148 -16.45 -18.37 9.18
CA GLU A 148 -17.53 -17.92 8.29
C GLU A 148 -17.06 -17.74 6.84
N LYS A 149 -15.80 -17.33 6.65
CA LYS A 149 -15.27 -16.92 5.34
C LYS A 149 -14.16 -17.82 4.80
N GLY A 150 -13.74 -18.84 5.57
CA GLY A 150 -12.63 -19.71 5.19
C GLY A 150 -11.27 -19.00 5.15
N TRP A 151 -11.13 -17.88 5.87
CA TRP A 151 -9.89 -17.11 5.90
C TRP A 151 -8.83 -17.80 6.76
N THR A 152 -7.57 -17.76 6.30
CA THR A 152 -6.43 -18.05 7.16
C THR A 152 -6.08 -16.79 7.94
N VAL A 153 -6.18 -16.87 9.26
CA VAL A 153 -5.83 -15.78 10.18
C VAL A 153 -4.59 -16.18 10.98
N ILE A 154 -3.71 -15.21 11.23
CA ILE A 154 -2.50 -15.40 12.03
C ILE A 154 -2.41 -14.26 13.05
N GLU A 155 -1.85 -14.55 14.22
CA GLU A 155 -1.47 -13.53 15.20
C GLU A 155 -0.26 -12.75 14.66
N ASP A 156 -0.30 -11.41 14.73
CA ASP A 156 0.77 -10.55 14.23
C ASP A 156 1.46 -9.75 15.35
N SER A 157 2.33 -10.43 16.10
CA SER A 157 3.33 -9.82 16.99
C SER A 157 2.72 -8.91 18.08
N GLY A 158 1.61 -9.35 18.67
CA GLY A 158 0.87 -8.66 19.71
C GLY A 158 -0.03 -7.53 19.21
N ARG A 159 -0.28 -7.45 17.91
CA ARG A 159 -1.10 -6.38 17.30
C ARG A 159 -2.54 -6.79 17.01
N GLY A 160 -2.86 -8.07 17.18
CA GLY A 160 -4.11 -8.72 16.78
C GLY A 160 -3.82 -10.08 16.18
#